data_AF-A0A329QJ37-F1
#
_entry.id   AF-A0A329QJ37-F1
#
_cell.length_a   1.000
_cell.length_b   1.000
_cell.length_c   1.000
_cell.angle_alpha   90.00
_cell.angle_beta   90.00
_cell.angle_gamma   90.00
#
_symmetry.space_group_name_H-M   'P 1'
#
loop_
_entity.id
_entity.type
_entity.pdbx_description
1 polymer ?
#
loop_
_entity_poly.entity_id
_entity_poly.type
_entity_poly.pdbx_seq_one_letter_code
_entity_poly.pdbx_strand_id
1 'polypeptide(L)'
;MKHITKIALAVLAATAIITTVITTASMNNKSVVATSTTSTLSVINNEDFAGTATTKQFNIPEGFEYVKVNFKNTGSKAFTFTINQESTAGTAKMSYTVPADGIEHTYWNDQAWSTGLFYVSMSSAQGMSGKLSVLLGTDPNKLKSL
;
A
#
# COMPACT_ATOMS: atom_id res chain seq x y z
N MET A 1 62.18 36.54 -7.58
CA MET A 1 61.44 36.45 -8.87
C MET A 1 60.53 35.25 -8.82
N LYS A 2 59.29 35.43 -9.28
CA LYS A 2 58.18 34.45 -9.32
C LYS A 2 58.58 33.15 -10.02
N HIS A 3 58.05 32.01 -9.56
CA HIS A 3 57.24 31.11 -10.40
C HIS A 3 56.27 30.32 -9.50
N ILE A 4 55.02 30.24 -9.96
CA ILE A 4 53.81 29.82 -9.22
C ILE A 4 53.22 28.59 -9.92
N THR A 5 52.53 27.76 -9.13
CA THR A 5 51.38 26.87 -9.49
C THR A 5 51.71 25.61 -10.32
N LYS A 6 51.16 24.41 -10.05
CA LYS A 6 49.86 24.02 -9.50
C LYS A 6 49.98 22.68 -8.75
N ILE A 7 49.40 22.57 -7.55
CA ILE A 7 49.13 21.28 -6.90
C ILE A 7 47.61 21.09 -6.97
N ALA A 8 47.18 20.10 -7.74
CA ALA A 8 45.78 19.67 -7.74
C ALA A 8 45.55 18.77 -6.51
N LEU A 9 44.73 19.23 -5.57
CA LEU A 9 44.12 18.37 -4.56
C LEU A 9 42.89 17.70 -5.19
N ALA A 10 42.94 16.38 -5.31
CA ALA A 10 41.75 15.56 -5.50
C ALA A 10 41.53 14.76 -4.20
N VAL A 11 40.53 15.16 -3.42
CA VAL A 11 40.04 14.37 -2.28
C VAL A 11 39.00 13.41 -2.84
N LEU A 12 39.36 12.13 -2.94
CA LEU A 12 38.42 11.06 -3.28
C LEU A 12 37.98 10.40 -1.96
N ALA A 13 36.78 10.72 -1.51
CA ALA A 13 36.16 10.03 -0.39
C ALA A 13 35.74 8.62 -0.84
N ALA A 14 36.43 7.59 -0.32
CA ALA A 14 36.05 6.20 -0.51
C ALA A 14 35.15 5.77 0.65
N THR A 15 33.84 5.66 0.42
CA THR A 15 32.94 4.91 1.31
C THR A 15 32.97 3.45 0.92
N ALA A 16 33.45 2.60 1.84
CA ALA A 16 33.45 1.16 1.70
C ALA A 16 32.06 0.60 2.06
N ILE A 17 31.41 -0.10 1.12
CA ILE A 17 30.29 -0.99 1.42
C ILE A 17 30.83 -2.42 1.31
N ILE A 18 31.00 -3.07 2.46
CA ILE A 18 31.37 -4.48 2.53
C ILE A 18 30.07 -5.29 2.44
N THR A 19 29.90 -6.05 1.37
CA THR A 19 28.93 -7.15 1.34
C THR A 19 29.71 -8.42 1.02
N THR A 20 29.93 -9.25 2.03
CA THR A 20 30.59 -10.55 1.88
C THR A 20 29.67 -11.49 1.10
N VAL A 21 30.11 -11.93 -0.07
CA VAL A 21 29.43 -12.91 -0.93
C VAL A 21 30.13 -14.25 -0.79
N ILE A 22 29.37 -15.33 -0.51
CA ILE A 22 29.68 -16.68 -0.99
C ILE A 22 28.32 -17.37 -1.22
N THR A 23 27.96 -17.78 -2.44
CA THR A 23 28.26 -19.14 -2.93
C THR A 23 28.30 -19.17 -4.45
N THR A 24 29.33 -19.84 -4.98
CA THR A 24 29.59 -20.09 -6.39
C THR A 24 28.82 -21.31 -6.91
N ALA A 25 28.14 -21.15 -8.05
CA ALA A 25 28.03 -22.19 -9.07
C ALA A 25 27.93 -21.50 -10.44
N SER A 26 28.94 -21.74 -11.27
CA SER A 26 29.16 -21.12 -12.57
C SER A 26 28.48 -21.94 -13.67
N MET A 27 27.66 -21.30 -14.50
CA MET A 27 27.93 -21.10 -15.94
C MET A 27 26.65 -20.64 -16.66
N ASN A 28 26.77 -19.49 -17.33
CA ASN A 28 25.87 -18.91 -18.33
C ASN A 28 24.44 -18.59 -17.88
N ASN A 29 24.29 -17.54 -17.07
CA ASN A 29 23.04 -16.78 -17.13
C ASN A 29 23.31 -15.29 -16.92
N LYS A 30 22.83 -14.48 -17.86
CA LYS A 30 22.75 -13.02 -17.73
C LYS A 30 22.01 -12.75 -16.42
N SER A 31 22.72 -12.21 -15.43
CA SER A 31 22.13 -11.83 -14.16
C SER A 31 21.19 -10.65 -14.40
N VAL A 32 19.95 -10.97 -14.74
CA VAL A 32 18.84 -10.04 -14.60
C VAL A 32 18.57 -10.03 -13.11
N VAL A 33 19.16 -9.06 -12.41
CA VAL A 33 18.61 -8.62 -11.12
C VAL A 33 17.23 -8.06 -11.44
N ALA A 34 16.23 -8.93 -11.42
CA ALA A 34 14.85 -8.53 -11.50
C ALA A 34 14.50 -7.89 -10.15
N THR A 35 14.80 -6.60 -10.02
CA THR A 35 14.16 -5.76 -9.02
C THR A 35 12.70 -5.61 -9.47
N SER A 36 11.88 -6.63 -9.23
CA SER A 36 10.44 -6.52 -9.36
C SER A 36 9.97 -5.61 -8.24
N THR A 37 10.02 -4.30 -8.46
CA THR A 37 9.29 -3.35 -7.62
C THR A 37 7.82 -3.61 -7.87
N THR A 38 7.20 -4.44 -7.02
CA THR A 38 5.76 -4.68 -7.11
C THR A 38 5.06 -3.34 -6.90
N SER A 39 4.47 -2.78 -7.96
CA SER A 39 3.81 -1.47 -7.91
C SER A 39 2.53 -1.47 -7.08
N THR A 40 2.11 -2.65 -6.63
CA THR A 40 0.89 -2.87 -5.84
C THR A 40 1.11 -3.90 -4.74
N LEU A 41 0.41 -3.74 -3.62
CA LEU A 41 0.50 -4.62 -2.45
C LEU A 41 -0.91 -4.90 -1.90
N SER A 42 -1.30 -6.16 -1.78
CA SER A 42 -2.54 -6.53 -1.07
C SER A 42 -2.26 -6.61 0.42
N VAL A 43 -3.00 -5.83 1.21
CA VAL A 43 -2.88 -5.78 2.67
C VAL A 43 -4.09 -6.35 3.40
N ILE A 44 -5.23 -6.44 2.71
CA ILE A 44 -6.38 -7.27 3.09
C ILE A 44 -6.82 -7.98 1.81
N ASN A 45 -6.97 -9.30 1.85
CA ASN A 45 -7.31 -10.10 0.69
C ASN A 45 -8.55 -10.95 0.93
N ASN A 46 -9.67 -10.53 0.33
CA ASN A 46 -10.93 -11.26 0.29
C ASN A 46 -11.43 -11.73 1.67
N GLU A 47 -11.21 -10.90 2.69
CA GLU A 47 -11.50 -11.22 4.08
C GLU A 47 -12.98 -11.06 4.38
N ASP A 48 -13.57 -12.04 5.06
CA ASP A 48 -14.98 -12.01 5.44
C ASP A 48 -15.25 -11.04 6.61
N PHE A 49 -16.42 -10.41 6.58
CA PHE A 49 -16.97 -9.65 7.69
C PHE A 49 -18.46 -9.94 7.86
N ALA A 50 -18.96 -9.81 9.09
CA ALA A 50 -20.37 -9.91 9.41
C ALA A 50 -20.69 -9.19 10.74
N GLY A 51 -21.97 -8.87 10.98
CA GLY A 51 -22.45 -8.27 12.21
C GLY A 51 -23.13 -6.92 11.96
N THR A 52 -23.17 -6.03 12.95
CA THR A 52 -23.72 -4.66 12.79
C THR A 52 -22.63 -3.59 12.80
N ALA A 53 -21.48 -3.91 13.39
CA ALA A 53 -20.26 -3.11 13.36
C ALA A 53 -19.04 -4.03 13.27
N THR A 54 -18.05 -3.65 12.48
CA THR A 54 -16.78 -4.39 12.37
C THR A 54 -15.68 -3.42 12.02
N THR A 55 -14.49 -3.66 12.55
CA THR A 55 -13.29 -2.90 12.19
C THR A 55 -12.22 -3.87 11.71
N LYS A 56 -11.55 -3.51 10.62
CA LYS A 56 -10.32 -4.16 10.14
C LYS A 56 -9.20 -3.13 10.12
N GLN A 57 -7.96 -3.59 10.22
CA GLN A 57 -6.79 -2.71 10.22
C GLN A 57 -5.82 -3.12 9.12
N PHE A 58 -5.10 -2.15 8.57
CA PHE A 58 -4.00 -2.40 7.65
C PHE A 58 -2.93 -1.30 7.80
N ASN A 59 -1.70 -1.61 7.39
CA ASN A 59 -0.60 -0.67 7.41
C ASN A 59 -0.18 -0.28 5.99
N ILE A 60 0.06 1.00 5.74
CA ILE A 60 0.70 1.49 4.52
C ILE A 60 2.22 1.59 4.77
N PRO A 61 3.04 0.73 4.14
CA PRO A 61 4.49 0.83 4.23
C PRO A 61 5.04 1.95 3.34
N GLU A 62 6.30 2.32 3.57
CA GLU A 62 7.01 3.29 2.74
C GLU A 62 7.02 2.87 1.26
N GLY A 63 6.88 3.86 0.37
CA GLY A 63 6.82 3.66 -1.08
C GLY A 63 5.42 3.39 -1.62
N PHE A 64 4.42 3.16 -0.77
CA PHE A 64 3.01 3.05 -1.17
C PHE A 64 2.22 4.24 -0.63
N GLU A 65 1.30 4.75 -1.43
CA GLU A 65 0.55 5.97 -1.07
C GLU A 65 -0.89 5.97 -1.58
N TYR A 66 -1.24 5.13 -2.56
CA TYR A 66 -2.61 5.05 -3.09
C TYR A 66 -3.33 3.83 -2.55
N VAL A 67 -4.62 3.98 -2.24
CA VAL A 67 -5.45 2.93 -1.67
C VAL A 67 -6.66 2.65 -2.56
N LYS A 68 -6.86 1.38 -2.90
CA LYS A 68 -8.04 0.82 -3.56
C LYS A 68 -8.70 -0.16 -2.62
N VAL A 69 -10.01 -0.01 -2.44
CA VAL A 69 -10.80 -0.80 -1.51
C VAL A 69 -11.96 -1.43 -2.26
N ASN A 70 -12.06 -2.75 -2.16
CA ASN A 70 -13.13 -3.51 -2.77
C ASN A 70 -14.02 -4.07 -1.68
N PHE A 71 -15.33 -3.92 -1.86
CA PHE A 71 -16.34 -4.52 -1.02
C PHE A 71 -17.32 -5.31 -1.86
N LYS A 72 -17.60 -6.55 -1.44
CA LYS A 72 -18.76 -7.31 -1.93
C LYS A 72 -19.75 -7.47 -0.78
N ASN A 73 -20.87 -6.75 -0.84
CA ASN A 73 -21.91 -6.85 0.17
C ASN A 73 -22.82 -8.04 -0.12
N THR A 74 -22.74 -9.08 0.71
CA THR A 74 -23.62 -10.26 0.64
C THR A 74 -24.79 -10.18 1.61
N GLY A 75 -24.86 -9.11 2.41
CA GLY A 75 -25.97 -8.83 3.30
C GLY A 75 -27.20 -8.30 2.56
N SER A 76 -28.30 -8.12 3.29
CA SER A 76 -29.59 -7.67 2.73
C SER A 76 -29.79 -6.15 2.78
N LYS A 77 -28.86 -5.40 3.39
CA LYS A 77 -28.93 -3.95 3.59
C LYS A 77 -27.59 -3.30 3.28
N ALA A 78 -27.68 -2.05 2.81
CA ALA A 78 -26.50 -1.23 2.64
C ALA A 78 -25.79 -1.02 3.99
N PHE A 79 -24.48 -0.80 3.93
CA PHE A 79 -23.66 -0.43 5.09
C PHE A 79 -22.79 0.76 4.72
N THR A 80 -22.30 1.48 5.73
CA THR A 80 -21.30 2.53 5.54
C THR A 80 -19.95 2.01 5.96
N PHE A 81 -18.90 2.52 5.33
CA PHE A 81 -17.54 2.36 5.84
C PHE A 81 -16.83 3.70 5.90
N THR A 82 -15.88 3.79 6.82
CA THR A 82 -14.95 4.91 6.95
C THR A 82 -13.55 4.37 7.19
N ILE A 83 -12.57 4.95 6.51
CA ILE A 83 -11.15 4.65 6.72
C ILE A 83 -10.49 5.81 7.44
N ASN A 84 -10.01 5.54 8.65
CA ASN A 84 -9.36 6.51 9.51
C ASN A 84 -7.88 6.16 9.70
N GLN A 85 -7.03 7.17 9.80
CA GLN A 85 -5.62 7.02 10.09
C GLN A 85 -5.34 7.06 11.60
N GLU A 86 -4.35 6.31 12.07
CA GLU A 86 -3.85 6.19 13.46
C GLU A 86 -4.82 5.57 14.48
N SER A 87 -6.13 5.74 14.33
CA SER A 87 -7.14 5.10 15.19
C SER A 87 -8.51 5.00 14.52
N THR A 88 -9.44 4.27 15.13
CA THR A 88 -10.84 4.18 14.67
C THR A 88 -11.59 5.51 14.71
N ALA A 89 -11.09 6.51 15.45
CA ALA A 89 -11.64 7.87 15.52
C ALA A 89 -10.66 8.94 15.01
N GLY A 90 -9.61 8.53 14.30
CA GLY A 90 -8.60 9.43 13.77
C GLY A 90 -9.05 10.20 12.53
N THR A 91 -8.07 10.73 11.78
CA THR A 91 -8.37 11.53 10.59
C THR A 91 -9.00 10.66 9.50
N ALA A 92 -10.22 10.98 9.10
CA ALA A 92 -10.91 10.30 8.02
C ALA A 92 -10.26 10.58 6.67
N LYS A 93 -9.97 9.52 5.91
CA LYS A 93 -9.40 9.59 4.56
C LYS A 93 -10.40 9.22 3.47
N MET A 94 -11.40 8.42 3.83
CA MET A 94 -12.40 7.89 2.92
C MET A 94 -13.67 7.54 3.69
N SER A 95 -14.85 7.83 3.13
CA SER A 95 -16.13 7.35 3.66
C SER A 95 -17.16 7.19 2.55
N TYR A 96 -17.83 6.04 2.50
CA TYR A 96 -18.84 5.73 1.49
C TYR A 96 -19.93 4.80 2.02
N THR A 97 -21.01 4.69 1.26
CA THR A 97 -22.04 3.67 1.42
C THR A 97 -21.86 2.57 0.39
N VAL A 98 -21.92 1.31 0.84
CA VAL A 98 -21.88 0.11 -0.02
C VAL A 98 -23.31 -0.44 -0.16
N PRO A 99 -23.87 -0.51 -1.38
CA PRO A 99 -25.20 -1.06 -1.59
C PRO A 99 -25.24 -2.57 -1.32
N ALA A 100 -26.44 -3.12 -1.09
CA ALA A 100 -26.66 -4.56 -0.92
C ALA A 100 -27.19 -5.18 -2.22
N ASP A 101 -26.36 -5.17 -3.25
CA ASP A 101 -26.69 -5.73 -4.57
C ASP A 101 -25.92 -7.02 -4.89
N GLY A 102 -25.06 -7.51 -3.97
CA GLY A 102 -24.26 -8.70 -4.18
C GLY A 102 -23.09 -8.51 -5.15
N ILE A 103 -22.89 -7.31 -5.68
CA ILE A 103 -21.83 -6.98 -6.64
C ILE A 103 -20.62 -6.41 -5.87
N GLU A 104 -19.43 -6.59 -6.45
CA GLU A 104 -18.23 -5.95 -5.91
C GLU A 104 -18.19 -4.47 -6.34
N HIS A 105 -18.05 -3.59 -5.35
CA HIS A 105 -17.87 -2.15 -5.52
C HIS A 105 -16.45 -1.77 -5.16
N THR A 106 -15.84 -0.93 -6.00
CA THR A 106 -14.49 -0.42 -5.81
C THR A 106 -14.55 1.04 -5.40
N TYR A 107 -13.75 1.41 -4.40
CA TYR A 107 -13.58 2.76 -3.92
C TYR A 107 -12.09 3.11 -3.88
N TRP A 108 -11.75 4.35 -4.24
CA TRP A 108 -10.38 4.87 -4.19
C TRP A 108 -10.40 6.37 -3.90
N ASN A 109 -9.25 6.89 -3.48
CA ASN A 109 -9.01 8.33 -3.37
C ASN A 109 -7.80 8.66 -4.25
N ASP A 110 -7.87 9.76 -4.98
CA ASP A 110 -6.80 10.23 -5.87
C ASP A 110 -5.64 10.89 -5.10
N GLN A 111 -5.87 11.23 -3.84
CA GLN A 111 -4.84 11.78 -2.97
C GLN A 111 -3.96 10.68 -2.37
N ALA A 112 -2.65 10.89 -2.42
CA ALA A 112 -1.66 10.10 -1.72
C ALA A 112 -1.89 10.16 -0.19
N TRP A 113 -1.83 9.01 0.46
CA TRP A 113 -1.91 8.85 1.91
C TRP A 113 -0.51 8.66 2.49
N SER A 114 -0.32 9.11 3.73
CA SER A 114 0.92 8.86 4.45
C SER A 114 1.02 7.41 4.91
N THR A 115 2.25 6.97 5.17
CA THR A 115 2.54 5.68 5.79
C THR A 115 1.93 5.58 7.18
N GLY A 116 1.69 4.37 7.65
CA GLY A 116 1.23 4.10 9.02
C GLY A 116 -0.03 3.24 9.08
N LEU A 117 -0.66 3.24 10.24
CA LEU A 117 -1.79 2.35 10.55
C LEU A 117 -3.12 2.99 10.17
N PHE A 118 -3.98 2.19 9.53
CA PHE A 118 -5.31 2.60 9.10
C PHE A 118 -6.36 1.60 9.57
N TYR A 119 -7.56 2.12 9.79
CA TYR A 119 -8.70 1.39 10.32
C TYR A 119 -9.89 1.54 9.39
N VAL A 120 -10.36 0.43 8.83
CA VAL A 120 -11.60 0.33 8.07
C VAL A 120 -12.72 -0.02 9.03
N SER A 121 -13.54 0.97 9.39
CA SER A 121 -14.70 0.79 10.25
C SER A 121 -15.94 0.68 9.39
N MET A 122 -16.67 -0.43 9.51
CA MET A 122 -17.92 -0.71 8.79
C MET A 122 -19.08 -0.74 9.78
N SER A 123 -20.22 -0.17 9.40
CA SER A 123 -21.42 -0.20 10.23
C SER A 123 -22.72 -0.25 9.41
N SER A 124 -23.73 -0.91 9.97
CA SER A 124 -25.07 -0.96 9.41
C SER A 124 -26.12 -1.02 10.53
N ALA A 125 -27.33 -0.55 10.24
CA ALA A 125 -28.46 -0.62 11.15
C ALA A 125 -28.99 -2.07 11.34
N GLN A 126 -28.59 -3.00 10.47
CA GLN A 126 -28.97 -4.41 10.51
C GLN A 126 -27.74 -5.29 10.28
N GLY A 127 -27.90 -6.61 10.29
CA GLY A 127 -26.82 -7.54 9.98
C GLY A 127 -26.25 -7.31 8.58
N MET A 128 -25.03 -6.80 8.50
CA MET A 128 -24.19 -6.80 7.30
C MET A 128 -23.39 -8.09 7.21
N SER A 129 -23.05 -8.48 6.00
CA SER A 129 -22.07 -9.52 5.71
C SER A 129 -21.43 -9.24 4.36
N GLY A 130 -20.19 -9.70 4.16
CA GLY A 130 -19.54 -9.51 2.89
C GLY A 130 -18.06 -9.84 2.92
N LYS A 131 -17.38 -9.38 1.87
CA LYS A 131 -15.94 -9.53 1.69
C LYS A 131 -15.27 -8.19 1.48
N LEU A 132 -14.08 -8.03 2.05
CA LEU A 132 -13.22 -6.85 1.94
C LEU A 132 -11.88 -7.22 1.33
N SER A 133 -11.43 -6.43 0.36
CA SER A 133 -10.04 -6.42 -0.08
C SER A 133 -9.48 -5.00 -0.08
N VAL A 134 -8.23 -4.84 0.34
CA VAL A 134 -7.51 -3.55 0.32
C VAL A 134 -6.20 -3.76 -0.42
N LEU A 135 -6.01 -2.97 -1.47
CA LEU A 135 -4.80 -2.93 -2.26
C LEU A 135 -4.17 -1.55 -2.13
N LEU A 136 -2.86 -1.54 -2.02
CA LEU A 136 -2.03 -0.35 -2.04
C LEU A 136 -1.33 -0.23 -3.39
N GLY A 137 -1.05 0.97 -3.82
CA GLY A 137 -0.30 1.26 -5.05
C GLY A 137 0.74 2.35 -4.86
N THR A 138 1.79 2.28 -5.67
CA THR A 138 2.78 3.36 -5.83
C THR A 138 2.39 4.35 -6.94
N ASP A 139 1.38 4.00 -7.75
CA ASP A 139 0.85 4.78 -8.86
C ASP A 139 -0.68 4.58 -8.92
N PRO A 140 -1.47 5.66 -8.92
CA PRO A 140 -2.93 5.56 -8.84
C PRO A 140 -3.53 5.00 -10.13
N ASN A 141 -2.94 5.28 -11.29
CA ASN A 141 -3.44 4.81 -12.57
C ASN A 141 -3.22 3.30 -12.73
N LYS A 142 -2.05 2.81 -12.30
CA LYS A 142 -1.78 1.37 -12.26
C LYS A 142 -2.71 0.66 -11.28
N LEU A 143 -2.90 1.21 -10.09
CA LEU A 143 -3.77 0.63 -9.07
C LEU A 143 -5.23 0.52 -9.53
N LYS A 144 -5.74 1.54 -10.24
CA LYS A 144 -7.11 1.55 -10.80
C LYS A 144 -7.32 0.60 -11.98
N SER A 145 -6.25 0.21 -12.66
CA SER A 145 -6.32 -0.70 -13.82
C SER A 145 -6.43 -2.18 -13.45
N LEU A 146 -6.13 -2.51 -12.19
CA LEU A 146 -6.42 -3.82 -11.57
C LEU A 146 -7.89 -3.93 -11.21
#